data_AF-A0A520KUK6-F1
#
_entry.id   AF-A0A520KUK6-F1
#
_cell.length_a   1.000
_cell.length_b   1.000
_cell.length_c   1.000
_cell.angle_alpha   90.00
_cell.angle_beta   90.00
_cell.angle_gamma   90.00
#
_symmetry.space_group_name_H-M   'P 1'
#
loop_
_entity.id
_entity.type
_entity.pdbx_description
1 polymer ?
#
loop_
_entity_poly.entity_id
_entity_poly.type
_entity_poly.pdbx_seq_one_letter_code
_entity_poly.pdbx_strand_id
1 'polypeptide(L)' 'MEKEERKETMSVEGTWDIGATTWKGNRILEEYVRGLKQKKIIGSLCPSCGKVIVPPRAICGRCHTRMD' A
#
# COMPACT_ATOMS: atom_id res chain seq x y z
N MET A 1 0.53 -43.51 16.68
CA MET A 1 0.63 -42.12 17.14
C MET A 1 -0.65 -41.42 16.74
N GLU A 2 -1.65 -41.48 17.62
CA GLU A 2 -2.93 -40.78 17.42
C GLU A 2 -2.70 -39.26 17.46
N LYS A 3 -3.27 -38.55 16.49
CA LYS A 3 -3.37 -37.10 16.52
C LYS A 3 -4.50 -36.75 17.49
N GLU A 4 -4.18 -36.10 18.60
CA GLU A 4 -5.19 -35.43 19.43
C GLU A 4 -5.82 -34.28 18.63
N GLU A 5 -7.02 -34.50 18.11
CA GLU A 5 -7.86 -33.44 17.58
C GLU A 5 -8.45 -32.62 18.73
N ARG A 6 -7.73 -31.55 19.10
CA ARG A 6 -8.28 -30.54 20.02
C ARG A 6 -9.41 -29.78 19.32
N LYS A 7 -10.61 -29.83 19.90
CA LYS A 7 -11.85 -29.29 19.32
C LYS A 7 -11.84 -27.77 19.12
N GLU A 8 -10.98 -27.06 19.82
CA GLU A 8 -10.85 -25.61 19.68
C GLU A 8 -9.36 -25.25 19.67
N THR A 9 -8.92 -24.56 18.61
CA THR A 9 -7.65 -23.87 18.60
C THR A 9 -7.67 -22.89 19.77
N MET A 10 -6.74 -23.00 20.73
CA MET A 10 -6.65 -22.04 21.84
C MET A 10 -6.63 -20.62 21.28
N SER A 11 -7.75 -19.91 21.36
CA SER A 11 -7.85 -18.51 20.97
C SER A 11 -7.48 -17.67 22.18
N VAL A 12 -6.46 -16.86 22.03
CA VAL A 12 -6.17 -15.78 22.97
C VAL A 12 -6.98 -14.58 22.52
N GLU A 13 -7.66 -13.90 23.42
CA GLU A 13 -8.30 -12.62 23.11
C GLU A 13 -7.20 -11.61 22.75
N GLY A 14 -7.02 -11.39 21.44
CA GLY A 14 -6.12 -10.40 20.89
C GLY A 14 -6.93 -9.26 20.32
N THR A 15 -6.88 -8.09 20.95
CA THR A 15 -7.41 -6.88 20.35
C THR A 15 -6.45 -6.46 19.24
N TRP A 16 -6.92 -6.47 17.99
CA TRP A 16 -6.23 -5.76 16.94
C TRP A 16 -6.53 -4.28 17.11
N ASP A 17 -5.56 -3.50 17.58
CA ASP A 17 -5.62 -2.03 17.56
C ASP A 17 -5.51 -1.55 16.10
N ILE A 18 -6.55 -1.81 15.31
CA ILE A 18 -6.66 -1.35 13.92
C ILE A 18 -6.59 0.19 13.87
N GLY A 19 -6.90 0.87 14.98
CA GLY A 19 -6.75 2.32 15.14
C GLY A 19 -5.33 2.85 15.34
N ALA A 20 -4.36 2.00 15.72
CA ALA A 20 -2.96 2.42 15.85
C ALA A 20 -2.27 2.64 14.49
N THR A 21 -2.85 2.10 13.42
CA THR A 21 -2.37 2.36 12.07
C THR A 21 -3.08 3.60 11.53
N THR A 22 -2.69 4.78 12.00
CA THR A 22 -2.89 5.99 11.20
C THR A 22 -2.19 5.72 9.88
N TRP A 23 -2.95 5.45 8.81
CA TRP A 23 -2.40 5.28 7.47
C TRP A 23 -1.63 6.57 7.18
N LYS A 24 -0.30 6.57 7.39
CA LYS A 24 0.57 7.66 6.98
C LYS A 24 0.58 7.61 5.46
N GLY A 25 -0.48 8.16 4.86
CA GLY A 25 -0.57 8.35 3.43
C GLY A 25 0.69 9.07 3.01
N ASN A 26 1.49 8.48 2.13
CA ASN A 26 2.62 9.20 1.60
C ASN A 26 2.07 10.44 0.85
N ARG A 27 2.85 11.52 0.80
CA ARG A 27 2.48 12.78 0.12
C ARG A 27 1.96 12.54 -1.31
N ILE A 28 2.52 11.55 -1.99
CA ILE A 28 2.21 11.17 -3.37
C ILE A 28 0.79 10.58 -3.51
N LEU A 29 0.35 9.78 -2.53
CA LEU A 29 -1.00 9.21 -2.48
C LEU A 29 -2.01 10.24 -2.01
N GLU A 30 -1.64 11.20 -1.16
CA GLU A 30 -2.52 12.35 -0.88
C GLU A 30 -2.84 13.12 -2.15
N GLU A 31 -1.84 13.38 -3.00
CA GLU A 31 -2.05 14.03 -4.28
C GLU A 31 -2.94 13.18 -5.20
N TYR A 32 -2.70 11.87 -5.28
CA TYR A 32 -3.55 10.94 -6.04
C TYR A 32 -5.02 11.03 -5.60
N VAL A 33 -5.28 10.97 -4.29
CA VAL A 33 -6.65 11.08 -3.74
C VAL A 33 -7.26 12.45 -4.03
N ARG A 34 -6.49 13.54 -3.95
CA ARG A 34 -6.96 14.89 -4.37
C ARG A 34 -7.29 14.93 -5.86
N GLY A 35 -6.50 14.26 -6.70
CA GLY A 35 -6.76 14.10 -8.13
C GLY A 35 -8.07 13.36 -8.40
N LEU A 36 -8.33 12.27 -7.68
CA LEU A 36 -9.58 11.51 -7.80
C LEU A 36 -10.82 12.37 -7.51
N LYS A 37 -10.76 13.25 -6.49
CA LYS A 37 -11.83 14.23 -6.21
C LYS A 37 -12.11 15.17 -7.40
N GLN A 38 -11.08 15.45 -8.19
CA GLN A 38 -11.16 16.28 -9.41
C GLN A 38 -11.44 15.47 -10.68
N LYS A 39 -11.77 14.18 -10.58
CA LYS A 39 -11.94 13.26 -11.72
C LYS A 39 -10.67 13.13 -12.59
N LYS A 40 -9.49 13.26 -11.98
CA LYS A 40 -8.17 13.08 -12.61
C LYS A 40 -7.49 11.83 -12.08
N ILE A 41 -6.80 11.11 -12.96
CA ILE A 41 -5.91 10.01 -12.60
C ILE A 41 -4.48 10.54 -12.66
N ILE A 42 -3.80 10.54 -11.50
CA ILE A 42 -2.41 11.00 -11.38
C ILE A 42 -1.50 9.78 -11.35
N GLY A 43 -0.36 9.86 -12.04
CA GLY A 43 0.65 8.81 -12.08
C GLY A 43 2.06 9.40 -12.01
N SER A 44 3.04 8.58 -11.64
CA SER A 44 4.45 8.98 -11.60
C SER A 44 5.13 8.64 -12.92
N LEU A 45 5.81 9.61 -13.52
CA LEU A 45 6.63 9.42 -14.72
C LEU A 45 8.04 9.02 -14.32
N CYS A 46 8.54 7.91 -14.86
CA CYS A 46 9.94 7.53 -14.69
C CYS A 46 10.83 8.31 -15.67
N PRO A 47 11.79 9.14 -15.21
CA PRO A 47 12.67 9.90 -16.10
C PRO A 47 13.65 9.01 -16.88
N SER A 48 13.93 7.80 -16.39
CA SER A 48 14.86 6.87 -17.03
C SER A 48 14.23 6.08 -18.19
N CYS A 49 12.99 5.60 -18.06
CA CYS A 49 12.37 4.73 -19.06
C CYS A 49 11.06 5.28 -19.66
N GLY A 50 10.61 6.46 -19.24
CA GLY A 50 9.41 7.12 -19.75
C GLY A 50 8.07 6.46 -19.36
N LYS A 51 8.09 5.40 -18.54
CA LYS A 51 6.84 4.77 -18.08
C LYS A 51 6.10 5.65 -17.10
N VAL A 52 4.79 5.77 -17.29
CA VAL A 52 3.87 6.36 -16.31
C VAL A 52 3.22 5.22 -15.51
N ILE A 53 3.29 5.29 -14.18
CA ILE A 53 2.80 4.25 -13.26
C ILE A 53 1.66 4.82 -12.41
N VAL A 54 0.55 4.08 -12.35
CA VAL A 54 -0.63 4.38 -11.53
C VAL A 54 -0.96 3.18 -10.63
N PRO A 55 -1.19 3.35 -9.31
CA PRO A 55 -1.07 4.60 -8.54
C PRO A 55 0.36 5.16 -8.53
N PRO A 56 0.55 6.46 -8.28
CA PRO A 56 1.86 7.09 -8.31
C PRO A 56 2.77 6.54 -7.21
N ARG A 57 4.06 6.37 -7.52
CA ARG A 57 5.07 5.75 -6.65
C ARG A 57 6.35 6.56 -6.69
N ALA A 58 7.10 6.56 -5.58
CA ALA A 58 8.39 7.26 -5.50
C ALA A 58 9.56 6.54 -6.19
N ILE A 59 9.41 5.27 -6.58
CA ILE A 59 10.49 4.46 -7.19
C ILE A 59 9.93 3.66 -8.35
N CYS A 60 10.64 3.68 -9.48
CA CYS A 60 10.30 2.88 -10.64
C CYS A 60 10.57 1.40 -10.38
N GLY A 61 9.55 0.55 -10.51
CA GLY A 61 9.73 -0.90 -10.31
C GLY A 61 10.61 -1.59 -11.35
N ARG A 62 10.93 -0.93 -12.48
CA ARG A 62 11.85 -1.46 -13.51
C ARG A 62 13.26 -0.92 -13.35
N CYS A 63 13.41 0.41 -13.30
CA CYS A 63 14.71 1.07 -13.29
C CYS A 63 15.30 1.22 -11.88
N HIS A 64 14.49 1.06 -10.84
CA HIS A 64 14.85 1.34 -9.45
C HIS A 64 15.32 2.78 -9.19
N THR A 65 15.08 3.69 -10.14
CA THR A 65 15.32 5.13 -10.00
C THR A 65 14.19 5.78 -9.21
N ARG A 66 14.54 6.83 -8.45
CA ARG A 66 13.55 7.70 -7.82
C ARG A 66 12.70 8.41 -8.88
N MET A 67 11.40 8.47 -8.63
CA MET A 67 10.43 9.22 -9.42
C MET A 67 9.88 10.29 -8.49
N ASP A 68 9.91 11.52 -8.97
CA ASP A 68 9.59 12.76 -8.28
C ASP A 68 8.07 12.94 -8.13
#